data_AF-A0A8H7YS25-F1
#
_entry.id   AF-A0A8H7YS25-F1
#
_cell.length_a   1.000
_cell.length_b   1.000
_cell.length_c   1.000
_cell.angle_alpha   90.00
_cell.angle_beta   90.00
_cell.angle_gamma   90.00
#
_symmetry.space_group_name_H-M   'P 1'
#
loop_
_entity.id
_entity.type
_entity.pdbx_description
1 polymer ?
#
loop_
_entity_poly.entity_id
_entity_poly.type
_entity_poly.pdbx_seq_one_letter_code
_entity_poly.pdbx_strand_id
1 'polypeptide(L)'
;MKAVIYNNNNIEENEQEYFRGELLAILRLMFGQMKQRRFIQHMISPVLVFSLMGIQRARVIESYFDGENLILRSTRLYDFREKDVKGLKDFAGWWIGNPIGDTISV
;
A
#
# COMPACT_ATOMS: atom_id res chain seq x y z
N MET A 1 -8.69 -2.84 1.77
CA MET A 1 -8.36 -3.81 0.68
C MET A 1 -6.88 -4.14 0.72
N LYS A 2 -6.45 -5.31 0.23
CA LYS A 2 -5.03 -5.60 -0.06
C LYS A 2 -4.80 -5.72 -1.56
N ALA A 3 -3.69 -5.19 -2.06
CA ALA A 3 -3.31 -5.30 -3.46
C ALA A 3 -1.80 -5.42 -3.62
N VAL A 4 -1.36 -6.07 -4.69
CA VAL A 4 0.04 -6.07 -5.12
C VAL A 4 0.13 -5.30 -6.42
N ILE A 5 1.11 -4.41 -6.51
CA ILE A 5 1.42 -3.67 -7.73
C ILE A 5 2.87 -3.88 -8.10
N TYR A 6 3.15 -3.91 -9.39
CA TYR A 6 4.51 -3.98 -9.92
C TYR A 6 4.82 -2.72 -10.70
N ASN A 7 5.94 -2.09 -10.38
CA ASN A 7 6.48 -0.94 -11.05
C ASN A 7 7.82 -1.31 -11.69
N ASN A 8 7.91 -1.13 -13.02
CA ASN A 8 9.08 -1.52 -13.81
C ASN A 8 10.21 -0.47 -13.80
N ASN A 9 10.09 0.58 -12.99
CA ASN A 9 11.10 1.61 -12.89
C ASN A 9 12.32 1.08 -12.10
N ASN A 10 13.47 0.99 -12.77
CA ASN A 10 14.77 0.55 -12.20
C ASN A 10 15.50 1.68 -11.48
N ILE A 11 14.81 2.49 -10.67
CA ILE A 11 15.41 3.72 -10.16
C ILE A 11 16.04 3.46 -8.79
N GLU A 12 17.29 3.90 -8.62
CA GLU A 12 18.01 4.07 -7.35
C GLU A 12 17.41 5.23 -6.54
N GLU A 13 16.08 5.30 -6.48
CA GLU A 13 15.35 6.42 -5.92
C GLU A 13 15.30 6.37 -4.40
N ASN A 14 15.26 7.55 -3.81
CA ASN A 14 15.24 7.79 -2.38
C ASN A 14 14.09 7.01 -1.73
N GLU A 15 14.34 6.29 -0.63
CA GLU A 15 13.37 5.37 0.00
C GLU A 15 12.01 6.02 0.33
N GLN A 16 12.01 7.35 0.46
CA GLN A 16 10.89 8.17 0.91
C GLN A 16 9.96 8.65 -0.21
N GLU A 17 10.37 8.60 -1.47
CA GLU A 17 9.54 9.10 -2.57
C GLU A 17 8.52 8.06 -3.04
N TYR A 18 7.30 8.52 -3.36
CA TYR A 18 6.22 7.69 -3.89
C TYR A 18 6.15 7.77 -5.41
N PHE A 19 6.06 6.63 -6.08
CA PHE A 19 5.87 6.58 -7.51
C PHE A 19 4.45 6.98 -7.86
N ARG A 20 4.31 7.75 -8.93
CA ARG A 20 3.00 8.09 -9.51
C ARG A 20 2.13 6.86 -9.75
N GLY A 21 2.73 5.74 -10.17
CA GLY A 21 2.02 4.48 -10.37
C GLY A 21 1.40 3.92 -9.09
N GLU A 22 2.10 4.03 -7.96
CA GLU A 22 1.58 3.60 -6.65
C GLU A 22 0.41 4.46 -6.23
N LEU A 23 0.56 5.79 -6.31
CA LEU A 23 -0.49 6.74 -5.92
C LEU A 23 -1.76 6.56 -6.77
N LEU A 24 -1.61 6.42 -8.09
CA LEU A 24 -2.75 6.21 -8.98
C LEU A 24 -3.43 4.85 -8.73
N ALA A 25 -2.67 3.81 -8.42
CA ALA A 25 -3.24 2.51 -8.07
C ALA A 25 -4.02 2.60 -6.76
N ILE A 26 -3.44 3.20 -5.72
CA ILE A 26 -4.09 3.43 -4.42
C ILE A 26 -5.43 4.14 -4.61
N LEU A 27 -5.43 5.29 -5.30
CA LEU A 27 -6.64 6.08 -5.54
C LEU A 27 -7.69 5.30 -6.31
N ARG A 28 -7.30 4.58 -7.37
CA ARG A 28 -8.23 3.73 -8.14
C ARG A 28 -8.87 2.64 -7.28
N LEU A 29 -8.08 1.99 -6.42
CA LEU A 29 -8.58 0.97 -5.51
C LEU A 29 -9.57 1.57 -4.50
N MET A 30 -9.26 2.74 -3.93
CA MET A 30 -10.16 3.46 -3.02
C MET A 30 -11.49 3.82 -3.69
N PHE A 31 -11.44 4.46 -4.88
CA PHE A 31 -12.66 4.76 -5.64
C PHE A 31 -13.45 3.51 -6.00
N GLY A 32 -12.75 2.41 -6.31
CA GLY A 32 -13.36 1.11 -6.55
C GLY A 32 -14.08 0.54 -5.32
N GLN A 33 -13.59 0.77 -4.10
CA GLN A 33 -14.29 0.38 -2.88
C GLN A 33 -15.50 1.26 -2.62
N MET A 34 -15.33 2.58 -2.67
CA MET A 34 -16.40 3.54 -2.34
C MET A 34 -17.62 3.40 -3.27
N LYS A 35 -17.42 2.93 -4.51
CA LYS A 35 -18.52 2.64 -5.44
C LYS A 35 -19.34 1.39 -5.09
N GLN A 36 -18.87 0.54 -4.18
CA GLN A 36 -19.57 -0.70 -3.82
C GLN A 36 -20.62 -0.41 -2.74
N ARG A 37 -21.87 -0.81 -3.00
CA ARG A 37 -23.01 -0.57 -2.11
C ARG A 37 -22.79 -1.05 -0.66
N ARG A 38 -22.06 -2.15 -0.46
CA ARG A 38 -21.73 -2.69 0.87
C ARG A 38 -20.85 -1.74 1.72
N PHE A 39 -20.16 -0.79 1.10
CA PHE A 39 -19.28 0.15 1.78
C PHE A 39 -19.88 1.55 1.91
N ILE A 40 -21.18 1.74 1.60
CA ILE A 40 -21.82 3.06 1.64
C ILE A 40 -21.87 3.68 3.04
N GLN A 41 -21.82 2.86 4.09
CA GLN A 41 -21.75 3.28 5.49
C GLN A 41 -20.31 3.55 5.96
N HIS A 42 -19.31 3.21 5.14
CA HIS A 42 -17.90 3.33 5.46
C HIS A 42 -17.30 4.47 4.62
N MET A 43 -17.14 5.64 5.25
CA MET A 43 -16.62 6.85 4.59
C MET A 43 -15.10 6.85 4.46
N ILE A 44 -14.40 5.92 5.14
CA ILE A 44 -12.96 5.74 5.06
C ILE A 44 -12.66 4.42 4.35
N SER A 45 -11.90 4.49 3.25
CA SER A 45 -11.53 3.33 2.43
C SER A 45 -10.03 3.00 2.57
N PRO A 46 -9.61 2.23 3.59
CA PRO A 46 -8.20 1.89 3.75
C PRO A 46 -7.74 0.87 2.71
N VAL A 47 -6.59 1.13 2.10
CA VAL A 47 -5.92 0.26 1.14
C VAL A 47 -4.49 -0.02 1.60
N LEU A 48 -4.15 -1.31 1.63
CA LEU A 48 -2.81 -1.82 1.88
C LEU A 48 -2.22 -2.30 0.55
N VAL A 49 -1.16 -1.63 0.09
CA VAL A 49 -0.52 -1.92 -1.19
C VAL A 49 0.88 -2.49 -0.96
N PHE A 50 1.16 -3.60 -1.61
CA PHE A 50 2.48 -4.20 -1.71
C PHE A 50 3.07 -3.74 -3.03
N SER A 51 3.98 -2.77 -2.97
CA SER A 51 4.63 -2.20 -4.13
C SER A 51 5.92 -2.95 -4.41
N LEU A 52 5.98 -3.64 -5.54
CA LEU A 52 7.16 -4.31 -6.07
C LEU A 52 7.81 -3.42 -7.12
N MET A 53 9.11 -3.21 -7.03
CA MET A 53 9.80 -2.11 -7.71
C MET A 53 11.11 -2.60 -8.31
N GLY A 54 11.25 -2.47 -9.62
CA GLY A 54 12.45 -2.91 -10.35
C GLY A 54 12.85 -4.36 -10.01
N ILE A 55 14.16 -4.58 -9.85
CA ILE A 55 14.71 -5.89 -9.49
C ILE A 55 14.60 -6.11 -7.98
N GLN A 56 13.58 -6.88 -7.58
CA GLN A 56 13.44 -7.49 -6.24
C GLN A 56 13.47 -6.49 -5.05
N ARG A 57 13.10 -5.23 -5.26
CA ARG A 57 12.82 -4.30 -4.15
C ARG A 57 11.32 -4.21 -3.91
N ALA A 58 10.93 -3.99 -2.67
CA ALA A 58 9.53 -3.86 -2.32
C ALA A 58 9.28 -2.98 -1.11
N ARG A 59 8.06 -2.46 -0.96
CA ARG A 59 7.54 -1.88 0.28
C ARG A 59 6.07 -2.14 0.44
N VAL A 60 5.61 -1.98 1.68
CA VAL A 60 4.19 -1.96 2.01
C VAL A 60 3.78 -0.52 2.23
N ILE A 61 2.66 -0.11 1.63
CA ILE A 61 2.06 1.22 1.76
C ILE A 61 0.67 1.03 2.36
N GLU A 62 0.48 1.53 3.57
CA GLU A 62 -0.83 1.76 4.17
C GLU A 62 -1.34 3.12 3.73
N SER A 63 -2.60 3.16 3.31
CA SER A 63 -3.20 4.37 2.80
C SER A 63 -4.67 4.49 3.12
N TYR A 64 -5.13 5.69 3.43
CA TYR A 64 -6.54 6.03 3.55
C TYR A 64 -6.74 7.51 3.24
N PHE A 65 -7.97 7.90 2.91
CA PHE A 65 -8.37 9.29 2.78
C PHE A 65 -9.11 9.70 4.04
N ASP A 66 -8.67 10.78 4.71
CA ASP A 66 -9.26 11.25 5.97
C ASP A 66 -10.41 12.26 5.78
N GLY A 67 -10.73 12.60 4.52
CA GLY A 67 -11.71 13.62 4.17
C GLY A 67 -11.08 14.86 3.52
N GLU A 68 -9.80 15.11 3.79
CA GLU A 68 -9.04 16.25 3.27
C GLU A 68 -7.76 15.82 2.56
N ASN A 69 -7.01 14.90 3.17
CA ASN A 69 -5.70 14.46 2.75
C ASN A 69 -5.67 12.95 2.46
N LEU A 70 -4.87 12.58 1.46
CA LEU A 70 -4.47 11.19 1.27
C LEU A 70 -3.32 10.89 2.23
N ILE A 71 -3.62 10.13 3.28
CA ILE A 71 -2.63 9.70 4.26
C ILE A 71 -1.90 8.47 3.72
N LEU A 72 -0.57 8.52 3.73
CA LEU A 72 0.32 7.47 3.26
C LEU A 72 1.34 7.15 4.34
N ARG A 73 1.44 5.88 4.71
CA ARG A 73 2.51 5.36 5.58
C ARG A 73 3.15 4.18 4.89
N SER A 74 4.46 4.21 4.74
CA SER A 74 5.21 3.13 4.12
C SER A 74 6.18 2.49 5.09
N THR A 75 6.46 1.22 4.88
CA THR A 75 7.66 0.60 5.43
C THR A 75 8.90 1.19 4.74
N ARG A 76 10.06 1.00 5.35
CA ARG A 76 11.32 1.08 4.61
C ARG A 76 11.29 0.17 3.37
N LEU A 77 12.13 0.47 2.38
CA LEU A 77 12.32 -0.44 1.25
C LEU A 77 12.96 -1.75 1.74
N TYR A 78 12.33 -2.86 1.41
CA TYR A 78 12.91 -4.18 1.51
C TYR A 78 13.74 -4.43 0.24
N ASP A 79 14.98 -4.87 0.43
CA ASP A 79 15.88 -5.24 -0.65
C ASP A 79 16.05 -6.77 -0.67
N PHE A 80 15.37 -7.42 -1.61
CA PHE A 80 15.39 -8.86 -1.79
C PHE A 80 16.33 -9.32 -2.90
N ARG A 81 17.18 -8.43 -3.43
CA ARG A 81 18.22 -8.80 -4.41
C ARG A 81 19.18 -9.85 -3.85
N GLU A 82 19.41 -9.78 -2.55
CA GLU A 82 20.07 -10.81 -1.76
C GLU A 82 19.09 -11.47 -0.80
N LYS A 83 19.44 -12.63 -0.27
CA LYS A 83 18.59 -13.38 0.66
C LYS A 83 18.39 -12.62 1.98
N ASP A 84 17.24 -11.97 2.14
CA ASP A 84 16.79 -11.38 3.40
C ASP A 84 15.56 -12.13 3.97
N VAL A 85 15.83 -13.15 4.79
CA VAL A 85 14.78 -13.96 5.44
C VAL A 85 13.96 -13.13 6.42
N LYS A 86 14.58 -12.16 7.11
CA LYS A 86 13.87 -11.33 8.09
C LYS A 86 12.93 -10.37 7.37
N GLY A 87 13.42 -9.66 6.37
CA GLY A 87 12.62 -8.78 5.53
C GLY A 87 11.45 -9.51 4.88
N LEU A 88 11.69 -10.73 4.38
CA LEU A 88 10.62 -11.55 3.78
C LEU A 88 9.56 -11.95 4.81
N LYS A 89 9.96 -12.34 6.03
CA LYS A 89 9.03 -12.64 7.13
C LYS A 89 8.21 -11.41 7.53
N ASP A 90 8.86 -10.25 7.66
CA ASP A 90 8.19 -8.99 8.01
C ASP A 90 7.17 -8.61 6.90
N PHE A 91 7.58 -8.69 5.63
CA PHE A 91 6.74 -8.43 4.46
C PHE A 91 5.55 -9.40 4.37
N ALA A 92 5.77 -10.69 4.58
CA ALA A 92 4.70 -11.69 4.64
C ALA A 92 3.74 -11.46 5.82
N GLY A 93 4.26 -10.98 6.96
CA GLY A 93 3.48 -10.62 8.14
C GLY A 93 2.41 -9.57 7.83
N TRP A 94 2.77 -8.52 7.08
CA TRP A 94 1.80 -7.53 6.59
C TRP A 94 0.70 -8.17 5.71
N TRP A 95 1.05 -9.16 4.89
CA TRP A 95 0.10 -9.81 3.99
C TRP A 95 -0.90 -10.69 4.73
N ILE A 96 -0.46 -11.40 5.76
CA ILE A 96 -1.30 -12.33 6.53
C ILE A 96 -2.05 -11.60 7.66
N GLY A 97 -1.56 -10.45 8.12
CA GLY A 97 -2.20 -9.67 9.20
C GLY A 97 -3.64 -9.28 8.90
N ASN A 98 -4.48 -9.20 9.93
CA ASN A 98 -5.86 -8.75 9.76
C ASN A 98 -5.94 -7.25 9.43
N PRO A 99 -6.98 -6.79 8.73
CA PRO A 99 -7.26 -5.36 8.60
C PRO A 99 -7.42 -4.73 10.00
N ILE A 100 -6.83 -3.56 10.20
CA ILE A 100 -6.90 -2.77 11.44
C ILE A 100 -7.31 -1.33 11.13
N GLY A 101 -7.92 -0.65 12.10
CA GLY A 101 -8.37 0.75 12.01
C GLY A 101 -9.88 0.92 11.80
N ASP A 102 -10.37 2.12 12.11
CA ASP A 102 -11.77 2.49 11.97
C ASP A 102 -12.09 2.94 10.54
N THR A 103 -13.22 2.45 10.03
CA THR A 103 -13.67 2.74 8.65
C THR A 103 -14.87 3.68 8.60
N ILE A 104 -15.32 4.12 9.78
CA ILE A 104 -16.43 5.03 9.98
C ILE A 104 -15.83 6.34 10.48
N SER A 105 -16.21 7.45 9.87
CA SER A 105 -15.89 8.78 10.39
C SER A 105 -16.73 9.03 11.64
N VAL A 106 -16.08 9.32 12.78
CA VAL A 106 -16.73 9.75 14.03
C VAL A 106 -17.33 11.14 13.86
#